data_AF-A0A1W6CUD0-F1
#
_entry.id   AF-A0A1W6CUD0-F1
#
_cell.length_a   1.000
_cell.length_b   1.000
_cell.length_c   1.000
_cell.angle_alpha   90.00
_cell.angle_beta   90.00
_cell.angle_gamma   90.00
#
_symmetry.space_group_name_H-M   'P 1'
#
loop_
_entity.id
_entity.type
_entity.pdbx_description
1 polymer ?
#
loop_
_entity_poly.entity_id
_entity_poly.type
_entity_poly.pdbx_seq_one_letter_code
_entity_poly.pdbx_strand_id
1 'polypeptide(L)'
;MTAPRNPPPGLPRLDPPGAEPAYEVGYARPPAAHRFQKGRSGNPRGRPKGAKNKRPALNEERLKSIILDEAYRGIDIREGDRTLTVPMAQAVMRAIAHNAVKGKHFSQKLFAELVGDIERASFQLNAEYFRSAVTYKDAWEAELRRRRTHGITSLPDPVPHPDHLVLDARAGTVRVIGPMTREEKDVYDAATDEFAELLWILAATRDKLARARSAKRKQTLQEILERLGQREPSYRAILPPDMQAKAAARAERFAADIADPQTAEQARAARQQSRHTRQLLLLHAKKREEEIRKSR
;
A
#
# COMPACT_ATOMS: atom_id res chain seq x y z
N MET A 1 -44.15 85.12 -66.32
CA MET A 1 -45.20 84.34 -65.63
C MET A 1 -45.28 82.96 -66.27
N THR A 2 -45.30 81.96 -65.40
CA THR A 2 -45.75 80.56 -65.45
C THR A 2 -46.26 79.95 -66.77
N ALA A 3 -45.85 78.69 -67.01
CA ALA A 3 -46.09 77.77 -68.13
C ALA A 3 -47.57 77.52 -68.50
N PRO A 4 -47.88 76.91 -69.66
CA PRO A 4 -48.02 75.43 -69.75
C PRO A 4 -47.67 74.87 -71.16
N ARG A 5 -47.71 73.57 -71.53
CA ARG A 5 -47.89 72.22 -70.94
C ARG A 5 -47.41 71.24 -72.04
N ASN A 6 -46.74 70.17 -71.62
CA ASN A 6 -46.41 68.87 -72.26
C ASN A 6 -46.57 68.62 -73.79
N PRO A 7 -45.58 67.98 -74.44
CA PRO A 7 -45.72 67.35 -75.75
C PRO A 7 -46.10 65.84 -75.68
N PRO A 8 -46.63 65.25 -76.79
CA PRO A 8 -47.21 63.90 -76.87
C PRO A 8 -46.20 62.79 -77.20
N PRO A 9 -46.60 61.49 -77.17
CA PRO A 9 -45.68 60.35 -77.15
C PRO A 9 -45.45 59.68 -78.52
N GLY A 10 -44.28 59.03 -78.64
CA GLY A 10 -44.07 57.85 -79.47
C GLY A 10 -43.19 58.05 -80.72
N LEU A 11 -41.99 57.46 -80.71
CA LEU A 11 -41.58 56.32 -81.56
C LEU A 11 -40.06 56.01 -81.34
N PRO A 12 -39.61 54.76 -81.61
CA PRO A 12 -38.62 54.06 -80.80
C PRO A 12 -37.18 54.26 -81.30
N ARG A 13 -36.19 54.10 -80.40
CA ARG A 13 -34.81 53.83 -80.80
C ARG A 13 -34.50 52.35 -80.60
N LEU A 14 -34.04 51.74 -81.69
CA LEU A 14 -33.52 50.38 -81.78
C LEU A 14 -32.21 50.28 -81.00
N ASP A 15 -32.13 49.34 -80.05
CA ASP A 15 -30.87 48.99 -79.37
C ASP A 15 -30.04 48.03 -80.24
N PRO A 16 -28.72 48.26 -80.41
CA PRO A 16 -27.82 47.29 -81.02
C PRO A 16 -27.44 46.17 -80.03
N PRO A 17 -27.05 44.98 -80.53
CA PRO A 17 -27.01 43.74 -79.77
C PRO A 17 -25.67 43.55 -79.05
N GLY A 18 -25.70 43.07 -77.80
CA GLY A 18 -24.52 42.45 -77.17
C GLY A 18 -24.14 42.87 -75.75
N ALA A 19 -25.09 43.08 -74.84
CA ALA A 19 -24.79 43.19 -73.41
C ALA A 19 -25.59 42.16 -72.61
N GLU A 20 -24.92 41.14 -72.06
CA GLU A 20 -25.54 40.27 -71.06
C GLU A 20 -25.97 41.09 -69.83
N PRO A 21 -27.14 40.82 -69.23
CA PRO A 21 -27.68 41.66 -68.16
C PRO A 21 -26.79 41.59 -66.92
N ALA A 22 -26.26 42.74 -66.51
CA ALA A 22 -25.50 42.89 -65.28
C ALA A 22 -26.34 42.43 -64.08
N TYR A 23 -25.83 41.48 -63.31
CA TYR A 23 -26.49 40.92 -62.13
C TYR A 23 -26.81 42.01 -61.10
N GLU A 24 -28.08 42.37 -60.94
CA GLU A 24 -28.53 43.42 -60.01
C GLU A 24 -28.34 42.96 -58.55
N VAL A 25 -27.44 43.63 -57.85
CA VAL A 25 -27.11 43.38 -56.44
C VAL A 25 -28.14 44.07 -55.56
N GLY A 26 -28.71 43.36 -54.59
CA GLY A 26 -29.76 43.86 -53.70
C GLY A 26 -29.86 43.07 -52.39
N TYR A 27 -30.86 43.38 -51.57
CA TYR A 27 -31.07 42.67 -50.30
C TYR A 27 -31.22 41.15 -50.53
N ALA A 28 -30.48 40.36 -49.77
CA ALA A 28 -30.34 38.91 -49.92
C ALA A 28 -29.82 38.40 -51.29
N ARG A 29 -29.26 39.29 -52.14
CA ARG A 29 -28.67 38.96 -53.46
C ARG A 29 -27.20 39.39 -53.52
N PRO A 30 -26.27 38.64 -52.90
CA PRO A 30 -24.86 39.01 -52.88
C PRO A 30 -24.25 38.96 -54.30
N PRO A 31 -23.26 39.81 -54.64
CA PRO A 31 -22.61 39.81 -55.94
C PRO A 31 -22.08 38.42 -56.32
N ALA A 32 -22.28 38.01 -57.58
CA ALA A 32 -21.92 36.67 -58.04
C ALA A 32 -20.42 36.36 -57.83
N ALA A 33 -19.54 37.35 -58.03
CA ALA A 33 -18.08 37.22 -57.88
C ALA A 33 -17.61 36.86 -56.45
N HIS A 34 -18.43 37.12 -55.42
CA HIS A 34 -18.04 36.94 -54.01
C HIS A 34 -18.82 35.82 -53.29
N ARG A 35 -19.61 35.03 -54.01
CA ARG A 35 -20.34 33.90 -53.43
C ARG A 35 -19.39 32.73 -53.16
N PHE A 36 -19.50 32.12 -51.99
CA PHE A 36 -18.81 30.87 -51.70
C PHE A 36 -19.31 29.75 -52.62
N GLN A 37 -18.39 28.98 -53.19
CA GLN A 37 -18.74 27.82 -54.01
C GLN A 37 -19.29 26.69 -53.13
N LYS A 38 -20.42 26.10 -53.53
CA LYS A 38 -21.02 24.96 -52.82
C LYS A 38 -20.00 23.81 -52.74
N GLY A 39 -19.68 23.38 -51.52
CA GLY A 39 -18.72 22.31 -51.25
C GLY A 39 -17.30 22.77 -50.94
N ARG A 40 -16.96 24.05 -51.14
CA ARG A 40 -15.64 24.61 -50.82
C ARG A 40 -15.76 25.63 -49.69
N SER A 41 -15.15 25.33 -48.53
CA SER A 41 -15.04 26.29 -47.44
C SER A 41 -14.28 27.54 -47.90
N GLY A 42 -14.79 28.72 -47.57
CA GLY A 42 -14.10 30.00 -47.83
C GLY A 42 -12.77 30.15 -47.10
N ASN A 43 -12.53 29.33 -46.06
CA ASN A 43 -11.25 29.23 -45.38
C ASN A 43 -10.72 27.78 -45.46
N PRO A 44 -9.83 27.47 -46.43
CA PRO A 44 -9.22 26.14 -46.57
C PRO A 44 -8.30 25.75 -45.41
N ARG A 45 -7.77 26.74 -44.66
CA ARG A 45 -7.00 26.53 -43.42
C ARG A 45 -7.89 26.41 -42.17
N GLY A 46 -9.20 26.59 -42.35
CA GLY A 46 -10.18 26.39 -41.29
C GLY A 46 -10.25 24.92 -40.87
N ARG A 47 -10.91 24.68 -39.74
CA ARG A 47 -11.08 23.33 -39.22
C ARG A 47 -11.85 22.44 -40.21
N PRO A 48 -11.34 21.25 -40.58
CA PRO A 48 -12.02 20.38 -41.51
C PRO A 48 -13.38 19.89 -40.98
N LYS A 49 -14.37 19.86 -41.85
CA LYS A 49 -15.74 19.43 -41.55
C LYS A 49 -15.73 17.95 -41.13
N GLY A 50 -16.09 17.68 -39.87
CA GLY A 50 -16.14 16.31 -39.31
C GLY A 50 -15.01 15.93 -38.34
N ALA A 51 -14.05 16.82 -38.05
CA ALA A 51 -13.02 16.56 -37.06
C ALA A 51 -13.61 16.50 -35.63
N LYS A 52 -13.97 15.29 -35.17
CA LYS A 52 -14.36 15.01 -33.77
C LYS A 52 -13.13 15.19 -32.87
N ASN A 53 -13.26 15.92 -31.76
CA ASN A 53 -12.26 15.88 -30.69
C ASN A 53 -12.20 14.42 -30.22
N LYS A 54 -11.14 13.67 -30.57
CA LYS A 54 -10.89 12.36 -29.97
C LYS A 54 -10.59 12.59 -28.50
N ARG A 55 -11.63 12.63 -27.65
CA ARG A 55 -11.44 12.54 -26.21
C ARG A 55 -10.75 11.18 -25.99
N PRO A 56 -9.58 11.13 -25.35
CA PRO A 56 -8.98 9.85 -25.00
C PRO A 56 -10.04 9.02 -24.26
N ALA A 57 -10.09 7.71 -24.53
CA ALA A 57 -10.97 6.83 -23.79
C ALA A 57 -10.73 7.09 -22.30
N LEU A 58 -11.79 7.47 -21.58
CA LEU A 58 -11.76 7.58 -20.13
C LEU A 58 -11.67 6.14 -19.61
N ASN A 59 -10.49 5.55 -19.66
CA ASN A 59 -10.19 4.40 -18.84
C ASN A 59 -10.15 4.91 -17.39
N GLU A 60 -11.07 4.40 -16.57
CA GLU A 60 -11.23 4.75 -15.15
C GLU A 60 -9.89 4.69 -14.40
N GLU A 61 -9.00 3.79 -14.83
CA GLU A 61 -7.62 3.65 -14.36
C GLU A 61 -6.74 4.87 -14.59
N ARG A 62 -6.88 5.60 -15.72
CA ARG A 62 -6.03 6.76 -16.02
C ARG A 62 -6.44 7.99 -15.22
N LEU A 63 -7.75 8.20 -15.01
CA LEU A 63 -8.19 9.29 -14.14
C LEU A 63 -7.81 8.99 -12.69
N LYS A 64 -7.99 7.75 -12.24
CA LYS A 64 -7.55 7.29 -10.92
C LYS A 64 -6.05 7.51 -10.72
N SER A 65 -5.21 7.15 -11.70
CA SER A 65 -3.77 7.35 -11.59
C SER A 65 -3.40 8.83 -11.48
N ILE A 66 -3.97 9.69 -12.34
CA ILE A 66 -3.73 11.15 -12.29
C ILE A 66 -4.15 11.73 -10.94
N ILE A 67 -5.29 11.32 -10.40
CA ILE A 67 -5.77 11.79 -9.09
C ILE A 67 -4.82 11.33 -7.97
N LEU A 68 -4.37 10.08 -7.98
CA LEU A 68 -3.45 9.56 -6.98
C LEU A 68 -2.08 10.23 -7.06
N ASP A 69 -1.54 10.40 -8.27
CA ASP A 69 -0.27 11.09 -8.50
C ASP A 69 -0.31 12.52 -7.94
N GLU A 70 -1.40 13.25 -8.20
CA GLU A 70 -1.57 14.61 -7.68
C GLU A 70 -1.80 14.62 -6.16
N ALA A 71 -2.56 13.66 -5.62
CA ALA A 71 -2.81 13.52 -4.18
C ALA A 71 -1.52 13.27 -3.39
N TYR A 72 -0.59 12.47 -3.94
CA TYR A 72 0.68 12.12 -3.31
C TYR A 72 1.84 13.06 -3.66
N ARG A 73 1.64 14.01 -4.57
CA ARG A 73 2.64 15.04 -4.89
C ARG A 73 2.94 15.88 -3.66
N GLY A 74 4.23 16.07 -3.38
CA GLY A 74 4.70 16.92 -2.30
C GLY A 74 4.42 18.40 -2.57
N ILE A 75 3.92 19.11 -1.56
CA ILE A 75 3.78 20.56 -1.54
C ILE A 75 4.35 21.13 -0.24
N ASP A 76 4.87 22.34 -0.32
CA ASP A 76 5.38 23.06 0.84
C ASP A 76 4.25 23.82 1.51
N ILE A 77 4.00 23.50 2.78
CA ILE A 77 3.06 24.21 3.64
C ILE A 77 3.82 24.88 4.79
N ARG A 78 3.35 26.06 5.20
CA ARG A 78 3.92 26.77 6.36
C ARG A 78 3.06 26.53 7.59
N GLU A 79 3.67 25.98 8.63
CA GLU A 79 3.06 25.80 9.96
C GLU A 79 3.87 26.62 10.97
N GLY A 80 3.32 27.79 11.34
CA GLY A 80 4.03 28.77 12.18
C GLY A 80 5.32 29.26 11.52
N ASP A 81 6.44 28.98 12.17
CA ASP A 81 7.78 29.39 11.71
C ASP A 81 8.50 28.33 10.87
N ARG A 82 7.89 27.15 10.66
CA ARG A 82 8.49 26.05 9.90
C ARG A 82 7.76 25.82 8.58
N THR A 83 8.53 25.49 7.56
CA THR A 83 8.00 25.00 6.27
C THR A 83 8.18 23.48 6.23
N LEU A 84 7.10 22.76 5.94
CA LEU A 84 7.08 21.30 5.84
C LEU A 84 6.62 20.89 4.44
N THR A 85 7.36 19.99 3.80
CA THR A 85 6.93 19.35 2.56
C THR A 85 6.07 18.14 2.90
N VAL A 86 4.80 18.15 2.51
CA VAL A 86 3.85 17.06 2.76
C VAL A 86 3.06 16.73 1.48
N PRO A 87 2.50 15.52 1.35
CA PRO A 87 1.59 15.20 0.26
C PRO A 87 0.39 16.18 0.20
N MET A 88 -0.04 16.55 -1.00
CA MET A 88 -1.17 17.46 -1.24
C MET A 88 -2.43 16.99 -0.51
N ALA A 89 -2.77 15.70 -0.58
CA ALA A 89 -3.93 15.15 0.11
C ALA A 89 -3.83 15.34 1.64
N GLN A 90 -2.65 15.16 2.22
CA GLN A 90 -2.43 15.37 3.65
C GLN A 90 -2.60 16.86 4.02
N ALA A 91 -2.08 17.79 3.21
CA ALA A 91 -2.26 19.21 3.42
C ALA A 91 -3.74 19.65 3.34
N VAL A 92 -4.48 19.15 2.35
CA VAL A 92 -5.92 19.41 2.21
C VAL A 92 -6.70 18.88 3.41
N MET A 93 -6.41 17.66 3.87
CA MET A 93 -7.04 17.09 5.07
C MET A 93 -6.76 17.91 6.32
N ARG A 94 -5.52 18.39 6.52
CA ARG A 94 -5.17 19.31 7.63
C ARG A 94 -5.96 20.61 7.55
N ALA A 95 -6.09 21.19 6.36
CA ALA A 95 -6.86 22.42 6.16
C ALA A 95 -8.36 22.21 6.43
N ILE A 96 -8.95 21.10 5.99
CA ILE A 96 -10.34 20.72 6.30
C ILE A 96 -10.53 20.59 7.81
N ALA A 97 -9.65 19.84 8.49
CA ALA A 97 -9.72 19.65 9.94
C ALA A 97 -9.60 20.97 10.71
N HIS A 98 -8.62 21.81 10.36
CA HIS A 98 -8.44 23.11 10.99
C HIS A 98 -9.64 24.05 10.77
N ASN A 99 -10.24 24.04 9.58
CA ASN A 99 -11.47 24.80 9.31
C ASN A 99 -12.68 24.25 10.07
N ALA A 100 -12.77 22.92 10.25
CA ALA A 100 -13.82 22.28 11.05
C ALA A 100 -13.71 22.68 12.53
N VAL A 101 -12.49 22.70 13.08
CA VAL A 101 -12.22 23.18 14.45
C VAL A 101 -12.63 24.65 14.62
N LYS A 102 -12.44 25.48 13.60
CA LYS A 102 -12.88 26.89 13.58
C LYS A 102 -14.40 27.09 13.43
N GLY A 103 -15.20 26.02 13.40
CA GLY A 103 -16.66 26.13 13.35
C GLY A 103 -17.25 26.27 11.94
N LYS A 104 -16.47 26.08 10.87
CA LYS A 104 -17.02 26.16 9.51
C LYS A 104 -17.88 24.92 9.24
N HIS A 105 -19.20 25.09 9.21
CA HIS A 105 -20.17 23.99 9.09
C HIS A 105 -19.92 23.06 7.90
N PHE A 106 -19.60 23.60 6.72
CA PHE A 106 -19.27 22.77 5.56
C PHE A 106 -18.06 21.86 5.82
N SER A 107 -16.99 22.40 6.41
CA SER A 107 -15.79 21.62 6.74
C SER A 107 -16.04 20.62 7.88
N GLN A 108 -16.88 20.97 8.87
CA GLN A 108 -17.30 20.03 9.91
C GLN A 108 -18.06 18.84 9.33
N LYS A 109 -19.03 19.10 8.43
CA LYS A 109 -19.79 18.07 7.74
C LYS A 109 -18.89 17.18 6.89
N LEU A 110 -18.06 17.78 6.02
CA LEU A 110 -17.13 17.03 5.16
C LEU A 110 -16.15 16.18 5.99
N PHE A 111 -15.60 16.74 7.08
CA PHE A 111 -14.70 16.00 7.96
C PHE A 111 -15.40 14.81 8.63
N ALA A 112 -16.60 15.00 9.17
CA ALA A 112 -17.38 13.93 9.78
C ALA A 112 -17.78 12.84 8.78
N GLU A 113 -18.12 13.21 7.54
CA GLU A 113 -18.40 12.25 6.45
C GLU A 113 -17.17 11.42 6.11
N LEU A 114 -16.01 12.06 5.89
CA LEU A 114 -14.76 11.36 5.59
C LEU A 114 -14.33 10.40 6.71
N VAL A 115 -14.42 10.84 7.97
CA VAL A 115 -14.14 9.98 9.13
C VAL A 115 -15.11 8.81 9.15
N GLY A 116 -16.41 9.06 9.02
CA GLY A 116 -17.42 8.00 9.03
C GLY A 116 -17.27 7.00 7.88
N ASP A 117 -16.87 7.45 6.69
CA ASP A 117 -16.61 6.57 5.54
C ASP A 117 -15.39 5.67 5.79
N ILE A 118 -14.30 6.23 6.32
CA ILE A 118 -13.09 5.48 6.68
C ILE A 118 -13.38 4.48 7.79
N GLU A 119 -14.10 4.88 8.84
CA GLU A 119 -14.48 4.01 9.94
C GLU A 119 -15.38 2.86 9.46
N ARG A 120 -16.38 3.15 8.60
CA ARG A 120 -17.23 2.11 8.02
C ARG A 120 -16.46 1.14 7.15
N ALA A 121 -15.61 1.64 6.26
CA ALA A 121 -14.78 0.80 5.39
C ALA A 121 -13.82 -0.07 6.20
N SER A 122 -13.17 0.52 7.22
CA SER A 122 -12.25 -0.20 8.11
C SER A 122 -12.98 -1.24 8.95
N PHE A 123 -14.15 -0.90 9.50
CA PHE A 123 -14.99 -1.83 10.25
C PHE A 123 -15.45 -3.01 9.40
N GLN A 124 -15.91 -2.76 8.17
CA GLN A 124 -16.34 -3.82 7.25
C GLN A 124 -15.19 -4.77 6.90
N LEU A 125 -14.03 -4.22 6.52
CA LEU A 125 -12.85 -5.02 6.20
C LEU A 125 -12.38 -5.83 7.42
N ASN A 126 -12.32 -5.19 8.60
CA ASN A 126 -11.96 -5.87 9.84
C ASN A 126 -12.96 -6.97 10.21
N ALA A 127 -14.26 -6.72 10.06
CA ALA A 127 -15.31 -7.71 10.35
C ALA A 127 -15.23 -8.92 9.41
N GLU A 128 -14.96 -8.70 8.11
CA GLU A 128 -14.78 -9.78 7.13
C GLU A 128 -13.52 -10.60 7.45
N TYR A 129 -12.40 -9.92 7.72
CA TYR A 129 -11.16 -10.57 8.10
C TYR A 129 -11.30 -11.34 9.41
N PHE A 130 -11.96 -10.75 10.42
CA PHE A 130 -12.24 -11.38 11.70
C PHE A 130 -13.09 -12.65 11.54
N ARG A 131 -14.18 -12.58 10.77
CA ARG A 131 -15.03 -13.75 10.49
C ARG A 131 -14.25 -14.88 9.79
N SER A 132 -13.38 -14.51 8.85
CA SER A 132 -12.53 -15.47 8.13
C SER A 132 -11.52 -16.12 9.08
N ALA A 133 -10.91 -15.34 9.97
CA ALA A 133 -9.96 -15.83 10.96
C ALA A 133 -10.62 -16.74 12.01
N VAL A 134 -11.84 -16.42 12.48
CA VAL A 134 -12.63 -17.30 13.37
C VAL A 134 -12.88 -18.64 12.69
N THR A 135 -13.43 -18.62 11.48
CA THR A 135 -13.72 -19.85 10.72
C THR A 135 -12.46 -20.70 10.51
N TYR A 136 -11.35 -20.06 10.14
CA TYR A 136 -10.07 -20.74 9.96
C TYR A 136 -9.57 -21.39 11.25
N LYS A 137 -9.61 -20.63 12.36
CA LYS A 137 -9.14 -21.08 13.67
C LYS A 137 -9.96 -22.26 14.17
N ASP A 138 -11.28 -22.16 14.11
CA ASP A 138 -12.20 -23.23 14.54
C ASP A 138 -11.97 -24.53 13.74
N ALA A 139 -11.84 -24.41 12.42
CA ALA A 139 -11.63 -25.55 11.53
C ALA A 139 -10.30 -26.26 11.82
N TRP A 140 -9.20 -25.49 11.94
CA TRP A 140 -7.89 -26.07 12.21
C TRP A 140 -7.75 -26.60 13.63
N GLU A 141 -8.34 -25.96 14.63
CA GLU A 141 -8.36 -26.49 15.99
C GLU A 141 -9.10 -27.83 16.07
N ALA A 142 -10.19 -27.99 15.33
CA ALA A 142 -10.89 -29.27 15.24
C ALA A 142 -10.00 -30.36 14.59
N GLU A 143 -9.32 -30.04 13.48
CA GLU A 143 -8.43 -30.97 12.80
C GLU A 143 -7.19 -31.32 13.65
N LEU A 144 -6.57 -30.35 14.32
CA LEU A 144 -5.43 -30.61 15.20
C LEU A 144 -5.85 -31.46 16.42
N ARG A 145 -7.04 -31.22 16.99
CA ARG A 145 -7.60 -32.09 18.04
C ARG A 145 -7.79 -33.51 17.53
N ARG A 146 -8.39 -33.68 16.34
CA ARG A 146 -8.55 -34.99 15.69
C ARG A 146 -7.22 -35.71 15.51
N ARG A 147 -6.19 -35.01 15.00
CA ARG A 147 -4.84 -35.58 14.83
C ARG A 147 -4.26 -36.07 16.15
N ARG A 148 -4.38 -35.27 17.22
CA ARG A 148 -3.92 -35.66 18.57
C ARG A 148 -4.65 -36.90 19.09
N THR A 149 -5.97 -36.97 18.96
CA THR A 149 -6.77 -38.12 19.40
C THR A 149 -6.39 -39.41 18.65
N HIS A 150 -6.04 -39.31 17.37
CA HIS A 150 -5.64 -40.45 16.55
C HIS A 150 -4.12 -40.70 16.50
N GLY A 151 -3.32 -39.94 17.25
CA GLY A 151 -1.85 -40.08 17.26
C GLY A 151 -1.17 -39.78 15.91
N ILE A 152 -1.80 -38.96 15.05
CA ILE A 152 -1.26 -38.62 13.73
C ILE A 152 -0.19 -37.53 13.90
N THR A 153 1.08 -37.91 13.75
CA THR A 153 2.24 -37.02 13.87
C THR A 153 2.99 -36.77 12.56
N SER A 154 2.61 -37.47 11.48
CA SER A 154 3.31 -37.43 10.19
C SER A 154 2.97 -36.23 9.30
N LEU A 155 1.87 -35.53 9.59
CA LEU A 155 1.41 -34.40 8.79
C LEU A 155 2.01 -33.08 9.28
N PRO A 156 2.38 -32.17 8.37
CA PRO A 156 2.88 -30.86 8.76
C PRO A 156 1.78 -30.00 9.40
N ASP A 157 2.21 -29.11 10.29
CA ASP A 157 1.36 -28.08 10.87
C ASP A 157 0.88 -27.08 9.82
N PRO A 158 -0.35 -26.56 9.95
CA PRO A 158 -0.88 -25.53 9.07
C PRO A 158 -0.07 -24.24 9.16
N VAL A 159 -0.09 -23.49 8.06
CA VAL A 159 0.49 -22.15 7.97
C VAL A 159 -0.61 -21.21 7.47
N PRO A 160 -1.01 -20.19 8.25
CA PRO A 160 -0.60 -19.92 9.64
C PRO A 160 -1.11 -20.97 10.65
N HIS A 161 -0.41 -21.16 11.78
CA HIS A 161 -0.97 -21.99 12.86
C HIS A 161 -2.14 -21.26 13.54
N PRO A 162 -3.21 -21.93 14.00
CA PRO A 162 -4.35 -21.27 14.67
C PRO A 162 -3.94 -20.44 15.91
N ASP A 163 -2.91 -20.87 16.65
CA ASP A 163 -2.38 -20.11 17.79
C ASP A 163 -1.65 -18.82 17.39
N HIS A 164 -1.27 -18.68 16.11
CA HIS A 164 -0.65 -17.48 15.59
C HIS A 164 -1.65 -16.38 15.21
N LEU A 165 -2.95 -16.67 15.33
CA LEU A 165 -4.05 -15.71 15.13
C LEU A 165 -4.69 -15.36 16.48
N VAL A 166 -4.42 -14.14 16.95
CA VAL A 166 -4.98 -13.58 18.18
C VAL A 166 -6.20 -12.74 17.83
N LEU A 167 -7.37 -13.19 18.25
CA LEU A 167 -8.65 -12.56 18.00
C LEU A 167 -9.02 -11.63 19.17
N ASP A 168 -9.27 -10.36 18.89
CA ASP A 168 -9.92 -9.45 19.85
C ASP A 168 -11.40 -9.36 19.53
N ALA A 169 -12.21 -10.13 20.27
CA ALA A 169 -13.66 -10.19 20.06
C ALA A 169 -14.37 -8.87 20.39
N ARG A 170 -13.78 -8.01 21.24
CA ARG A 170 -14.38 -6.74 21.61
C ARG A 170 -14.11 -5.67 20.56
N ALA A 171 -12.89 -5.63 20.04
CA ALA A 171 -12.50 -4.70 18.99
C ALA A 171 -12.87 -5.19 17.58
N GLY A 172 -13.17 -6.49 17.42
CA GLY A 172 -13.40 -7.10 16.11
C GLY A 172 -12.14 -7.13 15.24
N THR A 173 -10.95 -7.22 15.86
CA THR A 173 -9.66 -7.18 15.16
C THR A 173 -8.91 -8.50 15.29
N VAL A 174 -8.02 -8.75 14.34
CA VAL A 174 -7.18 -9.95 14.30
C VAL A 174 -5.72 -9.51 14.27
N ARG A 175 -4.93 -10.07 15.18
CA ARG A 175 -3.49 -9.84 15.24
C ARG A 175 -2.74 -11.13 14.95
N VAL A 176 -1.89 -11.08 13.93
CA VAL A 176 -1.00 -12.17 13.55
C VAL A 176 0.29 -12.08 14.37
N ILE A 177 0.69 -13.18 15.00
CA ILE A 177 1.92 -13.24 15.82
C ILE A 177 3.00 -14.16 15.26
N GLY A 178 2.69 -15.04 14.32
CA GLY A 178 3.62 -15.99 13.69
C GLY A 178 3.59 -15.94 12.17
N PRO A 179 4.19 -16.94 11.48
CA PRO A 179 4.27 -16.97 10.02
C PRO A 179 2.90 -17.08 9.36
N MET A 180 2.65 -16.27 8.34
CA MET A 180 1.46 -16.34 7.48
C MET A 180 1.71 -17.15 6.21
N THR A 181 2.96 -17.21 5.75
CA THR A 181 3.33 -17.95 4.55
C THR A 181 4.38 -19.02 4.84
N ARG A 182 4.57 -19.95 3.90
CA ARG A 182 5.57 -21.01 4.02
C ARG A 182 6.99 -20.43 4.04
N GLU A 183 7.24 -19.42 3.22
CA GLU A 183 8.52 -18.72 3.16
C GLU A 183 8.83 -18.02 4.48
N GLU A 184 7.82 -17.39 5.10
CA GLU A 184 7.98 -16.82 6.44
C GLU A 184 8.25 -17.92 7.46
N LYS A 185 7.53 -19.04 7.40
CA LYS A 185 7.74 -20.16 8.32
C LYS A 185 9.17 -20.66 8.30
N ASP A 186 9.80 -20.77 7.14
CA ASP A 186 11.21 -21.19 7.04
C ASP A 186 12.15 -20.24 7.81
N VAL A 187 11.88 -18.93 7.76
CA VAL A 187 12.62 -17.92 8.51
C VAL A 187 12.38 -18.06 10.02
N TYR A 188 11.14 -18.29 10.44
CA TYR A 188 10.79 -18.52 11.85
C TYR A 188 11.38 -19.83 12.39
N ASP A 189 11.37 -20.91 11.62
CA ASP A 189 11.97 -22.19 11.97
C ASP A 189 13.49 -22.05 12.10
N ALA A 190 14.16 -21.35 11.18
CA ALA A 190 15.59 -21.04 11.30
C ALA A 190 15.89 -20.21 12.57
N ALA A 191 15.10 -19.19 12.89
CA ALA A 191 15.28 -18.43 14.13
C ALA A 191 15.02 -19.28 15.39
N THR A 192 14.07 -20.20 15.33
CA THR A 192 13.78 -21.15 16.42
C THR A 192 15.00 -22.03 16.68
N ASP A 193 15.67 -22.48 15.63
CA ASP A 193 16.88 -23.31 15.73
C ASP A 193 18.08 -22.53 16.26
N GLU A 194 18.28 -21.29 15.80
CA GLU A 194 19.29 -20.39 16.37
C GLU A 194 19.04 -20.10 17.85
N PHE A 195 17.77 -19.91 18.24
CA PHE A 195 17.41 -19.65 19.61
C PHE A 195 17.65 -20.89 20.48
N ALA A 196 17.35 -22.09 19.98
CA ALA A 196 17.68 -23.34 20.64
C ALA A 196 19.19 -23.49 20.87
N GLU A 197 20.03 -23.18 19.88
CA GLU A 197 21.49 -23.19 20.03
C GLU A 197 21.93 -22.18 21.10
N LEU A 198 21.39 -20.96 21.09
CA LEU A 198 21.70 -19.94 22.08
C LEU A 198 21.36 -20.41 23.50
N LEU A 199 20.15 -20.96 23.72
CA LEU A 199 19.71 -21.48 25.02
C LEU A 199 20.63 -22.61 25.50
N TRP A 200 21.00 -23.52 24.60
CA TRP A 200 21.95 -24.59 24.92
C TRP A 200 23.33 -24.04 25.32
N ILE A 201 23.89 -23.08 24.56
CA ILE A 201 25.18 -22.46 24.90
C ILE A 201 25.10 -21.76 26.26
N LEU A 202 24.01 -21.06 26.55
CA LEU A 202 23.80 -20.38 27.83
C LEU A 202 23.77 -21.39 28.99
N ALA A 203 23.02 -22.49 28.85
CA ALA A 203 22.97 -23.55 29.84
C ALA A 203 24.36 -24.20 30.06
N ALA A 204 25.03 -24.61 28.98
CA ALA A 204 26.37 -25.20 29.06
C ALA A 204 27.41 -24.24 29.66
N THR A 205 27.29 -22.93 29.42
CA THR A 205 28.17 -21.91 30.00
C THR A 205 27.90 -21.73 31.49
N ARG A 206 26.62 -21.74 31.92
CA ARG A 206 26.23 -21.72 33.34
C ARG A 206 26.80 -22.93 34.09
N ASP A 207 26.72 -24.13 33.51
CA ASP A 207 27.29 -25.34 34.11
C ASP A 207 28.81 -25.26 34.24
N LYS A 208 29.50 -24.79 33.19
CA LYS A 208 30.96 -24.56 33.23
C LYS A 208 31.34 -23.54 34.29
N LEU A 209 30.54 -22.48 34.48
CA LEU A 209 30.74 -21.47 35.50
C LEU A 209 30.58 -22.07 36.90
N ALA A 210 29.55 -22.88 37.12
CA ALA A 210 29.29 -23.56 38.39
C ALA A 210 30.45 -24.48 38.80
N ARG A 211 31.07 -25.18 37.83
CA ARG A 211 32.20 -26.10 38.07
C ARG A 211 33.58 -25.41 38.10
N ALA A 212 33.67 -24.14 37.71
CA ALA A 212 34.95 -23.44 37.63
C ALA A 212 35.53 -23.17 39.03
N ARG A 213 36.81 -23.50 39.24
CA ARG A 213 37.53 -23.25 40.51
C ARG A 213 38.34 -21.95 40.50
N SER A 214 38.85 -21.54 39.34
CA SER A 214 39.66 -20.32 39.19
C SER A 214 38.80 -19.07 39.09
N ALA A 215 39.15 -18.02 39.86
CA ALA A 215 38.49 -16.72 39.80
C ALA A 215 38.54 -16.10 38.40
N LYS A 216 39.69 -16.15 37.72
CA LYS A 216 39.86 -15.65 36.35
C LYS A 216 38.93 -16.36 35.37
N ARG A 217 38.80 -17.69 35.47
CA ARG A 217 37.90 -18.48 34.62
C ARG A 217 36.43 -18.17 34.91
N LYS A 218 36.05 -17.96 36.17
CA LYS A 218 34.69 -17.55 36.55
C LYS A 218 34.34 -16.21 35.91
N GLN A 219 35.23 -15.22 36.03
CA GLN A 219 35.03 -13.89 35.44
C GLN A 219 34.83 -13.97 33.92
N THR A 220 35.70 -14.68 33.19
CA THR A 220 35.55 -14.84 31.74
C THR A 220 34.22 -15.51 31.35
N LEU A 221 33.79 -16.53 32.09
CA LEU A 221 32.52 -17.21 31.81
C LEU A 221 31.30 -16.33 32.14
N GLN A 222 31.40 -15.48 33.17
CA GLN A 222 30.37 -14.47 33.49
C GLN A 222 30.24 -13.44 32.36
N GLU A 223 31.34 -12.88 31.87
CA GLU A 223 31.34 -11.94 30.75
C GLU A 223 30.72 -12.55 29.47
N ILE A 224 31.03 -13.82 29.19
CA ILE A 224 30.42 -14.55 28.06
C ILE A 224 28.91 -14.72 28.27
N LEU A 225 28.50 -15.10 29.48
CA LEU A 225 27.09 -15.30 29.81
C LEU A 225 26.28 -14.01 29.67
N GLU A 226 26.81 -12.89 30.16
CA GLU A 226 26.20 -11.57 30.00
C GLU A 226 26.06 -11.20 28.52
N ARG A 227 27.14 -11.30 27.74
CA ARG A 227 27.14 -10.97 26.32
C ARG A 227 26.15 -11.81 25.51
N LEU A 228 26.07 -13.12 25.80
CA LEU A 228 25.13 -14.01 25.10
C LEU A 228 23.70 -13.80 25.58
N GLY A 229 23.50 -13.58 26.88
CA GLY A 229 22.19 -13.33 27.49
C GLY A 229 21.49 -12.09 26.94
N GLN A 230 22.24 -11.06 26.56
CA GLN A 230 21.68 -9.86 25.90
C GLN A 230 20.95 -10.15 24.59
N ARG A 231 21.18 -11.31 23.95
CA ARG A 231 20.51 -11.69 22.69
C ARG A 231 19.14 -12.33 22.91
N GLU A 232 18.92 -12.95 24.07
CA GLU A 232 17.70 -13.72 24.37
C GLU A 232 16.40 -12.87 24.24
N PRO A 233 16.33 -11.62 24.76
CA PRO A 233 15.13 -10.81 24.63
C PRO A 233 14.70 -10.54 23.18
N SER A 234 15.66 -10.42 22.25
CA SER A 234 15.35 -10.19 20.83
C SER A 234 14.63 -11.38 20.20
N TYR A 235 15.04 -12.62 20.52
CA TYR A 235 14.35 -13.81 20.02
C TYR A 235 12.97 -13.95 20.67
N ARG A 236 12.83 -13.69 21.97
CA ARG A 236 11.53 -13.76 22.68
C ARG A 236 10.52 -12.70 22.21
N ALA A 237 10.98 -11.56 21.72
CA ALA A 237 10.10 -10.53 21.18
C ALA A 237 9.55 -10.89 19.77
N ILE A 238 10.30 -11.69 19.01
CA ILE A 238 9.97 -12.02 17.62
C ILE A 238 9.24 -13.36 17.53
N LEU A 239 9.73 -14.39 18.21
CA LEU A 239 9.19 -15.75 18.12
C LEU A 239 7.87 -15.90 18.89
N PRO A 240 6.84 -16.52 18.29
CA PRO A 240 5.64 -16.96 18.99
C PRO A 240 5.93 -17.86 20.21
N PRO A 241 5.05 -17.91 21.23
CA PRO A 241 5.25 -18.71 22.43
C PRO A 241 5.50 -20.21 22.17
N ASP A 242 4.80 -20.81 21.21
CA ASP A 242 4.96 -22.20 20.81
C ASP A 242 6.35 -22.47 20.22
N MET A 243 6.85 -21.55 19.39
CA MET A 243 8.19 -21.63 18.81
C MET A 243 9.29 -21.39 19.86
N GLN A 244 9.06 -20.51 20.84
CA GLN A 244 9.97 -20.38 22.00
C GLN A 244 10.04 -21.67 22.81
N ALA A 245 8.91 -22.33 23.05
CA ALA A 245 8.85 -23.62 23.73
C ALA A 245 9.56 -24.72 22.92
N LYS A 246 9.38 -24.75 21.60
CA LYS A 246 10.06 -25.67 20.68
C LYS A 246 11.59 -25.46 20.73
N ALA A 247 12.05 -24.21 20.76
CA ALA A 247 13.47 -23.89 20.91
C ALA A 247 14.04 -24.40 22.25
N ALA A 248 13.32 -24.18 23.35
CA ALA A 248 13.73 -24.65 24.67
C ALA A 248 13.82 -26.19 24.72
N ALA A 249 12.81 -26.90 24.23
CA ALA A 249 12.81 -28.36 24.16
C ALA A 249 13.95 -28.90 23.27
N ARG A 250 14.27 -28.23 22.16
CA ARG A 250 15.39 -28.60 21.30
C ARG A 250 16.75 -28.34 21.97
N ALA A 251 16.88 -27.25 22.73
CA ALA A 251 18.08 -26.95 23.50
C ALA A 251 18.41 -28.04 24.53
N GLU A 252 17.39 -28.58 25.20
CA GLU A 252 17.55 -29.71 26.12
C GLU A 252 18.05 -30.97 25.40
N ARG A 253 17.54 -31.24 24.19
CA ARG A 253 17.99 -32.39 23.37
C ARG A 253 19.43 -32.24 22.88
N PHE A 254 19.87 -31.03 22.53
CA PHE A 254 21.27 -30.80 22.15
C PHE A 254 22.26 -31.18 23.26
N ALA A 255 21.86 -31.09 24.53
CA ALA A 255 22.68 -31.59 25.63
C ALA A 255 22.86 -33.12 25.60
N ALA A 256 21.93 -33.86 25.01
CA ALA A 256 22.00 -35.31 24.83
C ALA A 256 22.79 -35.72 23.56
N ASP A 257 22.68 -34.97 22.47
CA ASP A 257 23.29 -35.32 21.17
C ASP A 257 24.81 -35.01 21.07
N ILE A 258 25.35 -34.11 21.90
CA ILE A 258 26.77 -33.66 21.85
C ILE A 258 27.73 -34.63 22.59
N ALA A 259 27.36 -35.90 22.68
CA ALA A 259 28.33 -36.97 22.93
C ALA A 259 29.20 -37.27 21.68
N ASP A 260 28.85 -36.74 20.49
CA ASP A 260 29.56 -36.96 19.22
C ASP A 260 30.32 -35.69 18.72
N PRO A 261 31.65 -35.74 18.50
CA PRO A 261 32.48 -34.59 18.10
C PRO A 261 32.18 -33.96 16.73
N GLN A 262 31.62 -34.70 15.76
CA GLN A 262 31.42 -34.20 14.38
C GLN A 262 30.29 -33.15 14.27
N THR A 263 29.29 -33.22 15.14
CA THR A 263 28.12 -32.34 15.17
C THR A 263 28.47 -30.91 15.60
N ALA A 264 29.52 -30.75 16.40
CA ALA A 264 30.00 -29.46 16.90
C ALA A 264 30.69 -28.60 15.82
N GLU A 265 31.22 -29.21 14.77
CA GLU A 265 31.87 -28.54 13.64
C GLU A 265 30.82 -28.09 12.61
N GLN A 266 29.79 -28.90 12.37
CA GLN A 266 28.63 -28.53 11.55
C GLN A 266 27.83 -27.37 12.17
N ALA A 267 27.67 -27.37 13.50
CA ALA A 267 27.09 -26.23 14.22
C ALA A 267 27.91 -24.94 14.05
N ARG A 268 29.25 -25.03 13.91
CA ARG A 268 30.11 -23.87 13.63
C ARG A 268 29.94 -23.32 12.21
N ALA A 269 29.67 -24.18 11.23
CA ALA A 269 29.40 -23.77 9.84
C ALA A 269 28.02 -23.07 9.71
N ALA A 270 26.99 -23.58 10.41
CA ALA A 270 25.67 -22.94 10.49
C ALA A 270 25.72 -21.50 11.06
N ARG A 271 26.68 -21.21 11.95
CA ARG A 271 26.91 -19.86 12.52
C ARG A 271 27.31 -18.80 11.49
N GLN A 272 27.88 -19.18 10.34
CA GLN A 272 28.19 -18.22 9.28
C GLN A 272 26.96 -17.87 8.43
N GLN A 273 26.07 -18.83 8.17
CA GLN A 273 24.82 -18.61 7.41
C GLN A 273 23.77 -17.85 8.24
N SER A 274 23.72 -18.09 9.55
CA SER A 274 22.84 -17.44 10.53
C SER A 274 22.96 -15.89 10.60
N ARG A 275 24.09 -15.31 10.16
CA ARG A 275 24.23 -13.84 10.06
C ARG A 275 23.25 -13.22 9.07
N HIS A 276 22.87 -13.94 8.01
CA HIS A 276 21.94 -13.48 6.99
C HIS A 276 20.49 -13.54 7.47
N THR A 277 20.08 -14.64 8.11
CA THR A 277 18.75 -14.83 8.70
C THR A 277 18.48 -13.81 9.81
N ARG A 278 19.49 -13.52 10.64
CA ARG A 278 19.43 -12.46 11.65
C ARG A 278 19.22 -11.07 11.04
N GLN A 279 19.80 -10.81 9.86
CA GLN A 279 19.64 -9.54 9.14
C GLN A 279 18.22 -9.40 8.56
N LEU A 280 17.64 -10.49 8.04
CA LEU A 280 16.26 -10.53 7.53
C LEU A 280 15.23 -10.38 8.65
N LEU A 281 15.40 -11.07 9.78
CA LEU A 281 14.51 -10.95 10.94
C LEU A 281 14.54 -9.55 11.57
N LEU A 282 15.72 -8.92 11.65
CA LEU A 282 15.84 -7.52 12.07
C LEU A 282 15.13 -6.57 11.11
N LEU A 283 15.12 -6.87 9.81
CA LEU A 283 14.40 -6.10 8.80
C LEU A 283 12.87 -6.26 8.94
N HIS A 284 12.39 -7.48 9.19
CA HIS A 284 10.98 -7.75 9.44
C HIS A 284 10.50 -7.13 10.76
N ALA A 285 11.29 -7.22 11.82
CA ALA A 285 10.97 -6.58 13.12
C ALA A 285 10.89 -5.06 12.99
N LYS A 286 11.84 -4.42 12.28
CA LYS A 286 11.80 -2.97 12.01
C LYS A 286 10.57 -2.56 11.19
N LYS A 287 10.20 -3.33 10.17
CA LYS A 287 8.98 -3.09 9.40
C LYS A 287 7.72 -3.16 10.28
N ARG A 288 7.66 -4.15 11.17
CA ARG A 288 6.54 -4.32 12.10
C ARG A 288 6.43 -3.18 13.13
N GLU A 289 7.56 -2.69 13.64
CA GLU A 289 7.60 -1.50 14.51
C GLU A 289 7.14 -0.22 13.76
N GLU A 290 7.53 -0.06 12.50
CA GLU A 290 7.08 1.06 11.67
C GLU A 290 5.58 1.01 11.38
N GLU A 291 5.02 -0.17 11.12
CA GLU A 291 3.57 -0.35 10.93
C GLU A 291 2.78 -0.03 12.20
N ILE A 292 3.26 -0.50 13.36
CA ILE A 292 2.65 -0.17 14.66
C ILE A 292 2.71 1.34 14.91
N ARG A 293 3.84 2.01 14.60
CA ARG A 293 3.98 3.46 14.75
C ARG A 293 3.08 4.26 13.80
N LYS A 294 2.81 3.75 12.60
CA LYS A 294 1.89 4.38 11.62
C LYS A 294 0.41 4.17 11.97
N SER A 295 0.10 3.17 12.78
CA SER A 295 -1.26 2.85 13.26
C SER A 295 -1.68 3.58 14.54
N ARG A 296 -0.77 4.35 15.16
CA ARG A 296 -1.02 5.22 16.33
C ARG A 296 -1.07 6.67 15.89
#